data_AF-A0A094KUH8-F1
#
_entry.id   AF-A0A094KUH8-F1
#
_cell.length_a   1.000
_cell.length_b   1.000
_cell.length_c   1.000
_cell.angle_alpha   90.00
_cell.angle_beta   90.00
_cell.angle_gamma   90.00
#
_symmetry.space_group_name_H-M   'P 1'
#
loop_
_entity.id
_entity.type
_entity.pdbx_description
1 polymer ?
#
loop_
_entity_poly.entity_id
_entity_poly.type
_entity_poly.pdbx_seq_one_letter_code
_entity_poly.pdbx_strand_id
1 'polypeptide(L)' 'AVTLLIVVVLCSSLGAGSAQEVVPSFLQTLLEGSAEQLYAGPISQYKVDDLTKAALAALKECINELSPEHVKALLDLLVI' A
#
# COMPACT_ATOMS: atom_id res chain seq x y z
N ALA A 1 -7.41 -2.99 14.44
CA ALA A 1 -7.40 -2.91 12.97
C ALA A 1 -6.01 -2.49 12.45
N VAL A 2 -5.46 -1.36 12.88
CA VAL A 2 -4.14 -0.84 12.45
C VAL A 2 -2.99 -1.83 12.66
N THR A 3 -2.99 -2.56 13.78
CA THR A 3 -1.95 -3.57 14.09
C THR A 3 -1.93 -4.74 13.09
N LEU A 4 -3.08 -5.11 12.51
CA LEU A 4 -3.14 -6.18 11.51
C LEU A 4 -2.52 -5.75 10.18
N LEU A 5 -2.72 -4.49 9.77
CA LEU A 5 -2.09 -3.95 8.56
C LEU A 5 -0.57 -3.89 8.69
N ILE A 6 -0.08 -3.45 9.85
CA ILE A 6 1.37 -3.41 10.16
C ILE A 6 1.96 -4.82 10.14
N VAL A 7 1.26 -5.81 10.72
CA VAL A 7 1.69 -7.21 10.71
C VAL A 7 1.66 -7.83 9.31
N VAL A 8 0.66 -7.52 8.48
CA VAL A 8 0.60 -7.99 7.08
C VAL A 8 1.75 -7.41 6.25
N VAL A 9 2.07 -6.13 6.43
CA VAL A 9 3.22 -5.47 5.77
C VAL A 9 4.54 -6.11 6.21
N LEU A 10 4.74 -6.31 7.52
CA LEU A 10 5.95 -6.92 8.06
C LEU A 10 6.09 -8.41 7.68
N CYS A 11 4.99 -9.16 7.61
CA CYS A 11 5.04 -10.59 7.26
C CYS A 11 5.23 -10.82 5.76
N SER A 12 4.90 -9.86 4.90
CA SER A 12 5.09 -9.97 3.44
C SER A 12 6.53 -9.72 2.98
N SER A 13 7.37 -9.12 3.82
CA SER A 13 8.80 -8.90 3.53
C SER A 13 9.72 -10.08 3.90
N LEU A 14 9.18 -11.11 4.57
CA LEU A 14 9.96 -12.19 5.18
C LEU A 14 9.95 -13.53 4.43
N GLY A 15 9.27 -13.66 3.27
CA GLY A 15 9.21 -14.97 2.60
C GLY A 15 8.82 -14.97 1.11
N ALA A 16 9.73 -15.53 0.32
CA ALA A 16 9.58 -16.08 -1.05
C ALA A 16 9.46 -15.10 -2.22
N GLY A 17 10.35 -15.29 -3.21
CA GLY A 17 10.56 -14.44 -4.37
C GLY A 17 9.30 -14.15 -5.21
N SER A 18 9.32 -12.99 -5.87
CA SER A 18 8.25 -12.30 -6.63
C SER A 18 7.34 -11.35 -5.83
N ALA A 19 6.99 -11.65 -4.57
CA ALA A 19 6.18 -10.72 -3.75
C ALA A 19 6.99 -9.51 -3.23
N GLN A 20 8.32 -9.65 -3.22
CA GLN A 20 9.25 -8.71 -2.58
C GLN A 20 9.33 -7.34 -3.27
N GLU A 21 8.99 -7.23 -4.55
CA GLU A 21 8.95 -5.94 -5.29
C GLU A 21 7.55 -5.30 -5.33
N VAL A 22 6.50 -6.13 -5.24
CA VAL A 22 5.11 -5.67 -5.30
C VAL A 22 4.74 -4.87 -4.05
N VAL A 23 5.14 -5.34 -2.87
CA VAL A 23 4.73 -4.69 -1.61
C VAL A 23 5.35 -3.31 -1.43
N PRO A 24 6.67 -3.08 -1.66
CA PRO A 24 7.24 -1.74 -1.57
C PRO A 24 6.61 -0.76 -2.58
N SER A 25 6.45 -1.17 -3.84
CA SER A 25 5.84 -0.34 -4.89
C SER A 25 4.35 -0.06 -4.64
N PHE A 26 3.62 -1.02 -4.06
CA PHE A 26 2.25 -0.85 -3.60
C PHE A 26 2.17 0.18 -2.47
N LEU A 27 3.00 0.04 -1.42
CA LEU A 27 2.99 0.95 -0.27
C LEU A 27 3.40 2.36 -0.69
N GLN A 28 4.40 2.50 -1.56
CA GLN A 28 4.78 3.80 -2.10
C GLN A 28 3.62 4.45 -2.87
N THR A 29 3.00 3.72 -3.79
CA THR A 29 1.86 4.22 -4.56
C THR A 29 0.66 4.53 -3.66
N LEU A 30 0.48 3.79 -2.57
CA LEU A 30 -0.59 4.01 -1.60
C LEU A 30 -0.37 5.32 -0.81
N LEU A 31 0.89 5.66 -0.48
CA LEU A 31 1.24 6.89 0.23
C LEU A 31 1.24 8.11 -0.70
N GLU A 32 1.87 8.03 -1.87
CA GLU A 32 2.13 9.19 -2.75
C GLU A 32 1.22 9.29 -3.99
N GLY A 33 0.65 8.17 -4.43
CA GLY A 33 -0.15 8.08 -5.65
C GLY A 33 -1.65 8.21 -5.43
N SER A 34 -2.44 7.86 -6.44
CA SER A 34 -3.91 7.75 -6.39
C SER A 34 -4.39 6.30 -6.31
N ALA A 35 -5.69 6.11 -6.03
CA ALA A 35 -6.30 4.79 -6.03
C ALA A 35 -6.23 4.13 -7.42
N GLU A 36 -6.38 4.90 -8.49
CA GLU A 36 -6.26 4.44 -9.88
C GLU A 36 -4.84 3.96 -10.20
N GLN A 37 -3.83 4.66 -9.69
CA GLN A 37 -2.42 4.29 -9.88
C GLN A 37 -2.08 2.97 -9.17
N LEU A 38 -2.76 2.63 -8.07
CA LEU A 38 -2.61 1.32 -7.44
C LEU A 38 -3.04 0.21 -8.41
N TYR A 39 -4.23 0.34 -9.02
CA TYR A 39 -4.74 -0.67 -9.95
C TYR A 39 -3.95 -0.76 -11.25
N ALA A 40 -3.50 0.38 -11.79
CA ALA A 40 -2.74 0.43 -13.04
C ALA A 40 -1.27 0.04 -12.87
N GLY A 41 -0.74 0.10 -11.65
CA GLY A 41 0.68 -0.13 -11.36
C GLY A 41 0.92 -1.42 -10.58
N PRO A 42 1.25 -1.33 -9.28
CA PRO A 42 1.85 -2.41 -8.49
C PRO A 42 0.98 -3.66 -8.37
N ILE A 43 -0.35 -3.52 -8.47
CA ILE A 43 -1.27 -4.66 -8.39
C ILE A 43 -1.99 -4.97 -9.71
N SER A 44 -1.54 -4.41 -10.83
CA SER A 44 -2.16 -4.60 -12.16
C SER A 44 -2.22 -6.06 -12.62
N GLN A 45 -1.30 -6.90 -12.15
CA GLN A 45 -1.27 -8.33 -12.44
C GLN A 45 -2.33 -9.14 -11.68
N TYR A 46 -2.97 -8.57 -10.66
CA TYR A 46 -3.97 -9.26 -9.85
C TYR A 46 -5.38 -8.96 -10.35
N LYS A 47 -6.24 -9.99 -10.32
CA LYS A 47 -7.68 -9.80 -10.50
C LYS A 47 -8.28 -9.25 -9.21
N VAL A 48 -8.53 -7.94 -9.19
CA VAL A 48 -9.13 -7.23 -8.06
C VAL A 48 -10.62 -7.03 -8.31
N ASP A 49 -11.47 -7.61 -7.46
CA ASP A 49 -12.92 -7.42 -7.53
C ASP A 49 -13.37 -6.04 -7.05
N ASP A 50 -14.62 -5.67 -7.33
CA ASP A 50 -15.15 -4.34 -7.05
C ASP A 50 -15.22 -4.02 -5.55
N LEU A 51 -15.44 -5.04 -4.71
CA LEU A 51 -15.44 -4.87 -3.26
C LEU A 51 -14.04 -4.53 -2.75
N THR A 52 -13.02 -5.21 -3.29
CA THR A 52 -11.62 -4.96 -2.94
C THR A 52 -11.18 -3.58 -3.43
N LYS A 53 -11.63 -3.13 -4.61
CA LYS A 53 -11.40 -1.76 -5.09
C LYS A 53 -12.05 -0.72 -4.17
N ALA A 54 -13.29 -0.94 -3.74
CA ALA A 54 -13.96 -0.04 -2.82
C ALA A 54 -13.23 0.06 -1.47
N ALA A 55 -12.75 -1.07 -0.95
CA ALA A 55 -11.95 -1.10 0.27
C ALA A 55 -10.62 -0.34 0.12
N LEU A 56 -9.95 -0.47 -1.02
CA LEU A 56 -8.68 0.23 -1.27
C LEU A 56 -8.88 1.73 -1.44
N ALA A 57 -9.98 2.16 -2.08
CA ALA A 57 -10.35 3.57 -2.18
C ALA A 57 -10.57 4.19 -0.79
N ALA A 58 -11.35 3.52 0.07
CA ALA A 58 -11.57 3.98 1.45
C ALA A 58 -10.26 4.04 2.27
N LEU A 59 -9.38 3.06 2.12
CA LEU A 59 -8.05 3.08 2.76
C LEU A 59 -7.24 4.29 2.28
N LYS A 60 -7.27 4.58 0.96
CA LYS A 60 -6.57 5.72 0.40
C LYS A 60 -7.12 7.06 0.90
N GLU A 61 -8.44 7.18 1.05
CA GLU A 61 -9.06 8.35 1.67
C GLU A 61 -8.54 8.58 3.08
N CYS A 62 -8.47 7.54 3.93
CA CYS A 62 -7.89 7.65 5.27
C CYS A 62 -6.42 8.10 5.25
N ILE A 63 -5.64 7.66 4.26
CA ILE A 63 -4.23 8.06 4.11
C ILE A 63 -4.12 9.52 3.64
N ASN A 64 -5.03 9.98 2.78
CA ASN A 64 -5.06 11.37 2.33
C ASN A 64 -5.41 12.36 3.45
N GLU A 65 -6.00 11.90 4.56
CA GLU A 65 -6.25 12.70 5.76
C GLU A 65 -5.00 12.87 6.65
N LEU A 66 -3.94 12.10 6.40
CA LEU A 66 -2.68 12.24 7.14
C LEU A 66 -2.01 13.58 6.84
N SER A 67 -1.38 14.17 7.86
CA SER A 67 -0.54 15.35 7.65
C SER A 67 0.64 15.00 6.73
N PRO A 68 1.14 15.96 5.94
CA PRO A 68 2.31 15.73 5.09
C PRO A 68 3.54 15.20 5.85
N GLU A 69 3.73 15.62 7.10
CA GLU A 69 4.82 15.15 7.97
C GLU A 69 4.69 13.67 8.31
N HIS A 70 3.47 13.19 8.58
CA HIS A 70 3.23 11.76 8.84
C HIS A 70 3.43 10.92 7.58
N VAL A 71 2.96 11.39 6.42
CA VAL A 71 3.20 10.72 5.13
C VAL A 71 4.70 10.60 4.85
N LYS A 72 5.45 11.69 5.08
CA LYS A 72 6.90 11.69 4.94
C LYS A 72 7.58 10.66 5.87
N ALA A 73 7.20 10.60 7.13
CA ALA A 73 7.76 9.64 8.07
C ALA A 73 7.50 8.18 7.65
N LEU A 74 6.33 7.90 7.07
CA LEU A 74 6.00 6.58 6.53
C LEU A 74 6.80 6.25 5.26
N LEU A 75 7.08 7.23 4.40
CA LEU A 75 7.94 7.04 3.23
C LEU A 75 9.38 6.77 3.61
N ASP A 76 9.91 7.48 4.62
CA ASP A 76 11.27 7.26 5.11
C ASP A 76 11.44 5.83 5.68
N LEU A 77 10.37 5.18 6.15
CA LEU A 77 10.37 3.77 6.58
C LEU A 77 10.51 2.78 5.40
N LEU A 78 10.04 3.14 4.20
CA LEU A 78 10.08 2.26 3.02
C LEU A 78 11.46 2.19 2.35
N VAL A 79 12.37 3.12 2.66
CA VAL A 79 13.71 3.25 2.04
C VAL A 79 14.78 2.45 2.82
N ILE A 80 14.39 1.64 3.80
CA ILE A 80 15.30 0.81 4.62
C ILE A 80 15.75 -0.45 3.89
#